data_AF-A0A4U9D599-F1
#
_entry.id   AF-A0A4U9D599-F1
#
_cell.length_a   1.000
_cell.length_b   1.000
_cell.length_c   1.000
_cell.angle_alpha   90.00
_cell.angle_beta   90.00
_cell.angle_gamma   90.00
#
_symmetry.space_group_name_H-M   'P 1'
#
loop_
_entity.id
_entity.type
_entity.pdbx_description
1 polymer ?
#
loop_
_entity_poly.entity_id
_entity_poly.type
_entity_poly.pdbx_seq_one_letter_code
_entity_poly.pdbx_strand_id
1 'polypeptide(L)'
;MELQHASRGVHPLHDANRYVFNSNENLWINNQHDPDEARAQLVALRRSVLKLTGEAPVRLQLLPGAGRLRTANMQPIEALCDAESVLVWSIAATPGIGQLKVWEYAGSDGWRTLPDAQARAKEPSARLMRFTSLPVEKALSLN
;
A
#
# COMPACT_ATOMS: atom_id res chain seq x y z
N MET A 1 19.86 -24.77 16.44
CA MET A 1 19.63 -24.39 15.03
C MET A 1 19.65 -22.87 15.00
N GLU A 2 20.82 -22.29 14.81
CA GLU A 2 20.97 -20.82 14.82
C GLU A 2 20.53 -20.28 13.46
N LEU A 3 19.51 -19.43 13.48
CA LEU A 3 19.03 -18.74 12.29
C LEU A 3 20.08 -17.72 11.89
N GLN A 4 20.79 -18.01 10.79
CA GLN A 4 21.71 -17.06 10.18
C GLN A 4 20.94 -15.80 9.81
N HIS A 5 21.17 -14.72 10.56
CA HIS A 5 20.69 -13.39 10.21
C HIS A 5 21.36 -13.01 8.89
N ALA A 6 20.62 -13.11 7.80
CA ALA A 6 21.04 -12.54 6.53
C ALA A 6 21.15 -11.03 6.74
N SER A 7 22.37 -10.54 6.98
CA SER A 7 22.74 -9.14 6.87
C SER A 7 22.67 -8.73 5.39
N ARG A 8 21.47 -8.75 4.83
CA ARG A 8 21.22 -8.24 3.49
C ARG A 8 21.26 -6.73 3.64
N GLY A 9 22.35 -6.15 3.18
CA GLY A 9 22.63 -4.73 3.25
C GLY A 9 21.39 -3.90 2.92
N VAL A 10 21.23 -2.82 3.68
CA VAL A 10 20.18 -1.82 3.47
C VAL A 10 20.35 -1.33 2.03
N HIS A 11 19.58 -1.90 1.10
CA HIS A 11 19.54 -1.40 -0.26
C HIS A 11 19.06 0.04 -0.12
N PRO A 12 19.85 1.03 -0.56
CA PRO A 12 19.44 2.41 -0.42
C PRO A 12 18.09 2.60 -1.12
N LEU A 13 17.27 3.48 -0.56
CA LEU A 13 15.99 4.00 -1.07
C LEU A 13 16.03 4.51 -2.55
N HIS A 14 17.17 4.35 -3.23
CA HIS A 14 17.44 4.70 -4.61
C HIS A 14 16.51 4.03 -5.63
N ASP A 15 15.95 2.88 -5.29
CA ASP A 15 15.00 2.17 -6.15
C ASP A 15 13.62 2.85 -6.20
N ALA A 16 13.22 3.56 -5.13
CA ALA A 16 12.01 4.38 -5.13
C ALA A 16 12.16 5.62 -6.04
N ASN A 17 13.39 6.14 -6.16
CA ASN A 17 13.72 7.27 -7.04
C ASN A 17 13.76 6.91 -8.54
N ARG A 18 13.78 5.61 -8.88
CA ARG A 18 13.64 5.14 -10.29
C ARG A 18 12.19 4.92 -10.70
N TYR A 19 11.25 4.98 -9.76
CA TYR A 19 9.85 4.80 -10.08
C TYR A 19 9.27 6.06 -10.75
N VAL A 20 8.65 5.89 -11.91
CA VAL A 20 8.01 7.00 -12.62
C VAL A 20 6.55 7.09 -12.15
N PHE A 21 6.26 8.10 -11.33
CA PHE A 21 4.90 8.41 -10.88
C PHE A 21 4.16 9.23 -11.94
N ASN A 22 2.86 8.97 -12.10
CA ASN A 22 2.02 9.78 -12.99
C ASN A 22 1.67 11.14 -12.35
N SER A 23 1.10 12.08 -13.13
CA SER A 23 0.80 13.43 -12.63
C SER A 23 -0.11 13.46 -11.40
N ASN A 24 -1.12 12.57 -11.32
CA ASN A 24 -2.01 12.50 -10.16
C ASN A 24 -1.30 11.96 -8.92
N GLU A 25 -0.40 10.99 -9.10
CA GLU A 25 0.42 10.47 -8.02
C GLU A 25 1.42 11.53 -7.53
N ASN A 26 2.11 12.21 -8.44
CA ASN A 26 3.04 13.29 -8.08
C ASN A 26 2.34 14.42 -7.33
N LEU A 27 1.16 14.83 -7.80
CA LEU A 27 0.36 15.84 -7.12
C LEU A 27 -0.05 15.38 -5.70
N TRP A 28 -0.46 14.13 -5.55
CA TRP A 28 -0.78 13.59 -4.23
C TRP A 28 0.46 13.50 -3.32
N ILE A 29 1.59 13.01 -3.82
CA ILE A 29 2.87 12.91 -3.11
C ILE A 29 3.30 14.29 -2.59
N ASN A 30 3.25 15.31 -3.44
CA ASN A 30 3.70 16.66 -3.09
C ASN A 30 2.82 17.33 -2.03
N ASN A 31 1.60 16.83 -1.81
CA ASN A 31 0.69 17.32 -0.78
C ASN A 31 0.81 16.54 0.54
N GLN A 32 1.66 15.51 0.63
CA GLN A 32 1.91 14.78 1.88
C GLN A 32 2.89 15.54 2.78
N HIS A 33 2.81 15.29 4.09
CA HIS A 33 3.74 15.87 5.07
C HIS A 33 5.19 15.43 4.81
N ASP A 34 5.39 14.16 4.45
CA ASP A 34 6.67 13.59 4.03
C ASP A 34 6.53 12.98 2.62
N PRO A 35 7.01 13.69 1.57
CA PRO A 35 6.96 13.19 0.21
C PRO A 35 7.80 11.93 -0.05
N ASP A 36 8.89 11.72 0.67
CA ASP A 36 9.75 10.55 0.47
C ASP A 36 9.13 9.29 1.09
N GLU A 37 8.52 9.44 2.26
CA GLU A 37 7.67 8.40 2.85
C GLU A 37 6.53 8.03 1.90
N ALA A 38 5.81 9.03 1.37
CA ALA A 38 4.72 8.82 0.43
C ALA A 38 5.15 8.05 -0.83
N ARG A 39 6.32 8.39 -1.41
CA ARG A 39 6.91 7.64 -2.54
C ARG A 39 7.21 6.19 -2.16
N ALA A 40 7.86 5.98 -1.02
CA ALA A 40 8.20 4.64 -0.55
C ALA A 40 6.96 3.77 -0.35
N GLN A 41 5.90 4.32 0.23
CA GLN A 41 4.63 3.63 0.43
C GLN A 41 3.93 3.27 -0.88
N LEU A 42 3.85 4.20 -1.85
CA LEU A 42 3.26 3.88 -3.15
C LEU A 42 4.06 2.80 -3.89
N VAL A 43 5.40 2.83 -3.82
CA VAL A 43 6.24 1.78 -4.41
C VAL A 43 6.02 0.43 -3.72
N ALA A 44 5.95 0.40 -2.39
CA ALA A 44 5.68 -0.81 -1.63
C ALA A 44 4.30 -1.40 -1.99
N LEU A 45 3.27 -0.55 -2.07
CA LEU A 45 1.92 -0.96 -2.44
C LEU A 45 1.84 -1.51 -3.86
N ARG A 46 2.47 -0.83 -4.82
CA ARG A 46 2.55 -1.32 -6.21
C ARG A 46 3.22 -2.69 -6.27
N ARG A 47 4.36 -2.86 -5.61
CA ARG A 47 5.07 -4.15 -5.57
C ARG A 47 4.20 -5.25 -4.96
N SER A 48 3.43 -4.94 -3.92
CA SER A 48 2.51 -5.89 -3.28
C SER A 48 1.40 -6.36 -4.23
N VAL A 49 0.73 -5.40 -4.91
CA VAL A 49 -0.33 -5.71 -5.87
C VAL A 49 0.20 -6.48 -7.09
N LEU A 50 1.37 -6.11 -7.61
CA LEU A 50 1.97 -6.81 -8.75
C LEU A 50 2.39 -8.24 -8.40
N LYS A 51 2.88 -8.49 -7.18
CA LYS A 51 3.16 -9.86 -6.70
C LYS A 51 1.90 -10.71 -6.61
N LEU A 52 0.79 -10.14 -6.14
CA LEU A 52 -0.49 -10.84 -6.05
C LEU A 52 -1.07 -11.16 -7.43
N THR A 53 -1.01 -10.22 -8.36
CA THR A 53 -1.72 -10.30 -9.65
C THR A 53 -0.90 -10.94 -10.76
N GLY A 54 0.43 -10.93 -10.66
CA GLY A 54 1.33 -11.33 -11.74
C GLY A 54 1.25 -10.42 -12.97
N GLU A 55 0.61 -9.25 -12.86
CA GLU A 55 0.44 -8.31 -13.98
C GLU A 55 1.72 -7.52 -14.26
N ALA A 56 1.83 -7.01 -15.50
CA ALA A 56 2.85 -6.03 -15.84
C ALA A 56 2.58 -4.68 -15.15
N PRO A 57 3.60 -3.94 -14.70
CA PRO A 57 3.44 -2.66 -13.99
C PRO A 57 2.54 -1.64 -14.69
N VAL A 58 2.54 -1.63 -16.02
CA VAL A 58 1.72 -0.73 -16.86
C VAL A 58 0.20 -0.94 -16.70
N ARG A 59 -0.22 -2.11 -16.22
CA ARG A 59 -1.62 -2.47 -16.02
C ARG A 59 -2.16 -2.07 -14.64
N LEU A 60 -1.29 -1.58 -13.74
CA LEU A 60 -1.66 -1.12 -12.41
C LEU A 60 -1.70 0.41 -12.34
N GLN A 61 -2.88 0.94 -12.07
CA GLN A 61 -3.07 2.36 -11.74
C GLN A 61 -3.43 2.51 -10.27
N LEU A 62 -2.71 3.38 -9.56
CA LEU A 62 -3.06 3.83 -8.21
C LEU A 62 -3.73 5.19 -8.26
N LEU A 63 -4.76 5.37 -7.45
CA LEU A 63 -5.49 6.61 -7.24
C LEU A 63 -5.44 6.95 -5.74
N PRO A 64 -4.29 7.46 -5.26
CA PRO A 64 -4.02 7.57 -3.83
C PRO A 64 -4.97 8.52 -3.11
N GLY A 65 -5.32 9.66 -3.71
CA GLY A 65 -6.30 10.58 -3.14
C GLY A 65 -7.71 10.00 -2.95
N ALA A 66 -8.03 8.88 -3.62
CA ALA A 66 -9.31 8.21 -3.49
C ALA A 66 -9.22 6.87 -2.72
N GLY A 67 -8.02 6.40 -2.37
CA GLY A 67 -7.81 5.06 -1.84
C GLY A 67 -8.28 3.96 -2.81
N ARG A 68 -8.07 4.15 -4.12
CA ARG A 68 -8.51 3.20 -5.16
C ARG A 68 -7.36 2.71 -6.02
N LEU A 69 -7.49 1.49 -6.53
CA LEU A 69 -6.58 0.92 -7.52
C LEU A 69 -7.37 0.36 -8.72
N ARG A 70 -6.68 0.21 -9.84
CA ARG A 70 -7.16 -0.50 -11.04
C ARG A 70 -6.10 -1.49 -11.50
N THR A 71 -6.54 -2.70 -11.80
CA THR A 71 -5.76 -3.78 -12.44
C THR A 71 -6.48 -4.24 -13.70
N ALA A 72 -5.79 -4.91 -14.62
CA ALA A 72 -6.39 -5.36 -15.86
C ALA A 72 -7.36 -6.54 -15.68
N ASN A 73 -7.08 -7.42 -14.71
CA ASN A 73 -7.88 -8.63 -14.46
C ASN A 73 -9.24 -8.36 -13.79
N MET A 74 -9.56 -7.10 -13.46
CA MET A 74 -10.79 -6.65 -12.78
C MET A 74 -11.18 -7.45 -11.53
N GLN A 75 -10.25 -8.25 -10.99
CA GLN A 75 -10.53 -8.97 -9.75
C GLN A 75 -10.57 -7.95 -8.62
N PRO A 76 -11.54 -8.07 -7.71
CA PRO A 76 -11.52 -7.29 -6.49
C PRO A 76 -10.20 -7.54 -5.74
N ILE A 77 -9.52 -6.48 -5.35
CA ILE A 77 -8.27 -6.50 -4.59
C ILE A 77 -8.40 -5.43 -3.52
N GLU A 78 -7.90 -5.77 -2.35
CA GLU A 78 -7.68 -4.85 -1.25
C GLU A 78 -6.19 -4.81 -0.95
N ALA A 79 -5.64 -3.61 -0.78
CA ALA A 79 -4.27 -3.43 -0.36
C ALA A 79 -4.19 -2.49 0.83
N LEU A 80 -3.28 -2.80 1.75
CA LEU A 80 -2.90 -1.94 2.86
C LEU A 80 -1.42 -1.60 2.73
N CYS A 81 -1.06 -0.40 3.16
CA CYS A 81 0.32 0.03 3.31
C CYS A 81 0.44 0.95 4.51
N ASP A 82 1.45 0.75 5.34
CA ASP A 82 1.76 1.64 6.45
C ASP A 82 3.24 2.02 6.40
N ALA A 83 3.55 3.19 6.95
CA ALA A 83 4.91 3.64 7.19
C ALA A 83 5.11 3.76 8.69
N GLU A 84 6.09 3.03 9.21
CA GLU A 84 6.55 3.14 10.58
C GLU A 84 7.93 3.82 10.57
N SER A 85 8.41 4.24 11.74
CA SER A 85 9.68 4.96 11.88
C SER A 85 10.89 4.23 11.27
N VAL A 86 10.82 2.91 11.12
CA VAL A 86 11.93 2.06 10.66
C VAL A 86 11.66 1.38 9.32
N LEU A 87 10.40 1.26 8.89
CA LEU A 87 10.07 0.48 7.70
C LEU A 87 8.75 0.92 7.06
N VAL A 88 8.67 0.71 5.75
CA VAL A 88 7.44 0.80 4.98
C VAL A 88 7.03 -0.60 4.55
N TRP A 89 5.80 -0.98 4.83
CA TRP A 89 5.27 -2.30 4.47
C TRP A 89 3.98 -2.19 3.69
N SER A 90 3.69 -3.20 2.87
CA SER A 90 2.40 -3.33 2.20
C SER A 90 1.99 -4.79 2.00
N ILE A 91 0.68 -5.02 2.06
CA ILE A 91 0.02 -6.29 1.78
C ILE A 91 -1.11 -6.06 0.78
N ALA A 92 -1.29 -7.00 -0.15
CA ALA A 92 -2.39 -7.02 -1.10
C ALA A 92 -3.06 -8.39 -1.02
N ALA A 93 -4.39 -8.41 -1.08
CA ALA A 93 -5.21 -9.60 -0.97
C ALA A 93 -6.42 -9.53 -1.90
N THR A 94 -6.89 -10.69 -2.35
CA THR A 94 -8.19 -10.81 -3.00
C THR A 94 -9.27 -11.02 -1.92
N PRO A 95 -10.45 -10.40 -2.00
CA PRO A 95 -11.46 -10.49 -0.94
C PRO A 95 -12.11 -11.86 -0.81
N GLY A 96 -11.75 -12.84 -1.66
CA GLY A 96 -12.03 -14.25 -1.39
C GLY A 96 -11.48 -14.74 -0.03
N ILE A 97 -10.47 -14.04 0.53
CA ILE A 97 -9.92 -14.33 1.86
C ILE A 97 -10.55 -13.49 3.00
N GLY A 98 -11.53 -12.64 2.69
CA GLY A 98 -12.14 -11.69 3.63
C GLY A 98 -11.46 -10.32 3.67
N GLN A 99 -11.97 -9.44 4.53
CA GLN A 99 -11.47 -8.07 4.72
C GLN A 99 -10.13 -8.08 5.48
N LEU A 100 -9.13 -7.31 5.04
CA LEU A 100 -7.89 -7.18 5.81
C LEU A 100 -8.15 -6.38 7.09
N LYS A 101 -7.74 -6.99 8.20
CA LYS A 101 -7.72 -6.40 9.55
C LYS A 101 -6.28 -6.23 10.01
N VAL A 102 -6.02 -5.16 10.74
CA VAL A 102 -4.71 -4.90 11.34
C VAL A 102 -4.82 -5.12 12.84
N TRP A 103 -3.85 -5.84 13.40
CA TRP A 103 -3.69 -6.02 14.83
C TRP A 103 -2.34 -5.47 15.24
N GLU A 104 -2.27 -4.93 16.45
CA GLU A 104 -1.02 -4.59 17.07
C GLU A 104 -0.87 -5.33 18.39
N TYR A 105 0.37 -5.65 18.74
CA TYR A 105 0.71 -6.29 19.99
C TYR A 105 1.07 -5.22 21.02
N ALA A 106 0.25 -5.09 22.07
CA ALA A 106 0.36 -4.08 23.11
C ALA A 106 1.06 -4.61 24.38
N GLY A 107 2.07 -5.47 24.22
CA GLY A 107 2.83 -6.03 25.34
C GLY A 107 1.95 -6.82 26.31
N SER A 108 1.77 -6.30 27.54
CA SER A 108 0.98 -6.94 28.60
C SER A 108 -0.50 -7.11 28.24
N ASP A 109 -1.05 -6.21 27.42
CA ASP A 109 -2.47 -6.21 27.06
C ASP A 109 -2.76 -7.16 25.87
N GLY A 110 -1.73 -7.81 25.33
CA GLY A 110 -1.85 -8.78 24.26
C GLY A 110 -2.16 -8.17 22.89
N TRP A 111 -2.81 -8.94 22.03
CA TRP A 111 -3.22 -8.50 20.70
C TRP A 111 -4.48 -7.66 20.78
N ARG A 112 -4.45 -6.45 20.21
CA ARG A 112 -5.64 -5.63 20.02
C ARG A 112 -5.90 -5.36 18.55
N THR A 113 -7.18 -5.35 18.18
CA THR A 113 -7.60 -4.97 16.82
C THR A 113 -7.50 -3.47 16.71
N LEU A 114 -6.77 -3.01 15.69
CA LEU A 114 -6.72 -1.60 15.37
C LEU A 114 -8.05 -1.16 14.74
N PRO A 115 -8.46 0.11 14.92
CA PRO A 115 -9.56 0.69 14.17
C PRO A 115 -9.37 0.44 12.67
N ASP A 116 -10.47 0.38 11.93
CA ASP A 116 -10.39 0.14 10.50
C ASP A 116 -9.48 1.18 9.82
N ALA A 117 -8.93 0.81 8.67
CA ALA A 117 -7.92 1.67 8.04
C ALA A 117 -8.47 3.05 7.67
N GLN A 118 -9.79 3.20 7.47
CA GLN A 118 -10.43 4.48 7.22
C GLN A 118 -10.48 5.36 8.47
N ALA A 119 -10.72 4.79 9.66
CA ALA A 119 -10.62 5.53 10.92
C ALA A 119 -9.17 5.91 11.22
N ARG A 120 -8.20 5.01 10.94
CA ARG A 120 -6.77 5.34 11.10
C ARG A 120 -6.34 6.44 10.14
N ALA A 121 -6.72 6.43 8.86
CA ALA A 121 -6.36 7.48 7.90
C ALA A 121 -6.81 8.91 8.30
N LYS A 122 -7.72 9.04 9.29
CA LYS A 122 -8.17 10.33 9.83
C LYS A 122 -7.35 10.81 11.03
N GLU A 123 -6.50 9.95 11.60
CA GLU A 123 -5.63 10.31 12.71
C GLU A 123 -4.43 11.10 12.15
N PRO A 124 -4.09 12.28 12.70
CA PRO A 124 -3.08 13.17 12.11
C PRO A 124 -1.70 12.55 11.92
N SER A 125 -1.32 11.57 12.74
CA SER A 125 -0.04 10.86 12.65
C SER A 125 -0.09 9.54 11.89
N ALA A 126 -1.28 9.11 11.44
CA ALA A 126 -1.44 7.84 10.79
C ALA A 126 -1.00 7.91 9.34
N ARG A 127 -0.15 6.96 8.99
CA ARG A 127 0.42 6.81 7.65
C ARG A 127 -0.21 5.63 6.91
N LEU A 128 -1.23 5.00 7.52
CA LEU A 128 -1.90 3.85 6.96
C LEU A 128 -2.76 4.25 5.76
N MET A 129 -2.45 3.64 4.62
CA MET A 129 -3.21 3.71 3.39
C MET A 129 -3.99 2.42 3.14
N ARG A 130 -5.22 2.57 2.64
CA ARG A 130 -6.04 1.47 2.14
C ARG A 130 -6.47 1.74 0.71
N PHE A 131 -6.23 0.76 -0.14
CA PHE A 131 -6.65 0.76 -1.53
C PHE A 131 -7.61 -0.38 -1.79
N THR A 132 -8.62 -0.11 -2.60
CA THR A 132 -9.59 -1.12 -3.04
C THR A 132 -9.81 -0.97 -4.54
N SER A 133 -10.02 -2.10 -5.23
CA SER A 133 -10.34 -2.06 -6.67
C SER A 133 -11.51 -1.14 -6.94
N LEU A 134 -11.44 -0.39 -8.04
CA LEU A 134 -12.63 0.30 -8.54
C LEU A 134 -13.75 -0.73 -8.79
N PRO A 135 -15.00 -0.41 -8.44
CA PRO A 135 -16.14 -1.20 -8.87
C PRO A 135 -16.11 -1.36 -10.39
N VAL A 136 -16.43 -2.56 -10.89
CA VAL A 136 -16.43 -2.90 -12.33
C VAL A 136 -17.15 -1.83 -13.18
N GLU A 137 -18.27 -1.32 -12.67
CA GLU A 137 -19.07 -0.26 -13.30
C GLU A 137 -18.31 1.04 -13.55
N LYS A 138 -17.39 1.41 -12.64
CA LYS A 138 -16.55 2.63 -12.75
C LYS A 138 -15.22 2.36 -13.45
N ALA A 139 -14.83 1.11 -13.62
CA ALA A 139 -13.63 0.74 -14.35
C ALA A 139 -13.84 0.78 -15.89
N LEU A 140 -15.09 0.71 -16.35
CA LEU A 140 -15.47 0.74 -17.77
C LEU A 140 -15.83 2.16 -18.27
N SER A 141 -16.00 3.12 -17.36
CA SER A 141 -16.56 4.45 -17.66
C SER A 141 -15.56 5.53 -18.07
N LEU A 142 -14.38 5.17 -18.58
CA LEU A 142 -13.41 6.16 -19.08
C LEU A 142 -12.77 5.62 -20.37
N ASN A 143 -13.49 5.84 -21.48
CA ASN A 143 -12.94 5.91 -22.83
C ASN A 143 -12.99 7.37 -23.28
#